data_AF-A0A3N5X413-F1
#
_entry.id   AF-A0A3N5X413-F1
#
_cell.length_a   1.000
_cell.length_b   1.000
_cell.length_c   1.000
_cell.angle_alpha   90.00
_cell.angle_beta   90.00
_cell.angle_gamma   90.00
#
_symmetry.space_group_name_H-M   'P 1'
#
loop_
_entity.id
_entity.type
_entity.pdbx_description
1 polymer ?
#
loop_
_entity_poly.entity_id
_entity_poly.type
_entity_poly.pdbx_seq_one_letter_code
_entity_poly.pdbx_strand_id
1 'polypeptide(L)'
;MSDQVAARSILNYALERVLPEPALRRYVSLDESTHTLTVAGRKYNLNNYKRIVVVGGGKAGRRTGVELVNLLGNRITAGILNVYQAQASEPISAKIKLFGADHPTPNEAGVAGARQMIELLKSADKETLVIALISGGGSSLMALPVEGVTLEDYKAISNLLLTVPATIDEINAVRKHIDPLKGGRMRKFAKNAGGFISLVLSDVPVTKTGVVDDTSVISSGPTVGDASTFESAQKVLTGYGIWDKAPAAVKKYIEVNLGKEENETLPKDSPLLAEDKSQYIIIANNDQAMEAAGEKAKELGYTVHLIGCRTGSVADKIKAEVTQEIENIWKALTPYLAADDRVTFASFSTDGVDGHSDLAGAMADNDTLKLAQSKGLDYKKYLANYDSATFFK
;
A
#
# COMPACT_ATOMS: atom_id res chain seq x y z
N MET A 1 -2.81 20.73 -29.34
CA MET A 1 -2.19 19.55 -28.69
C MET A 1 -3.06 18.36 -29.04
N SER A 2 -2.52 17.20 -29.41
CA SER A 2 -3.37 16.02 -29.63
C SER A 2 -3.93 15.53 -28.29
N ASP A 3 -5.11 14.89 -28.31
CA ASP A 3 -5.76 14.40 -27.09
C ASP A 3 -4.90 13.38 -26.36
N GLN A 4 -4.11 12.56 -27.07
CA GLN A 4 -3.16 11.65 -26.45
C GLN A 4 -2.01 12.37 -25.73
N VAL A 5 -1.53 13.52 -26.26
CA VAL A 5 -0.51 14.34 -25.59
C VAL A 5 -1.10 15.00 -24.35
N ALA A 6 -2.35 15.47 -24.43
CA ALA A 6 -3.08 16.02 -23.28
C ALA A 6 -3.26 14.95 -22.19
N ALA A 7 -3.75 13.77 -22.55
CA ALA A 7 -3.91 12.63 -21.66
C ALA A 7 -2.59 12.28 -20.98
N ARG A 8 -1.49 12.12 -21.75
CA ARG A 8 -0.17 11.84 -21.19
C ARG A 8 0.30 12.93 -20.22
N SER A 9 0.05 14.21 -20.53
CA SER A 9 0.40 15.31 -19.63
C SER A 9 -0.40 15.25 -18.32
N ILE A 10 -1.69 14.92 -18.38
CA ILE A 10 -2.55 14.73 -17.21
C ILE A 10 -2.03 13.57 -16.36
N LEU A 11 -1.72 12.43 -16.99
CA LEU A 11 -1.22 11.25 -16.29
C LEU A 11 0.13 11.50 -15.61
N ASN A 12 1.07 12.11 -16.33
CA ASN A 12 2.39 12.43 -15.78
C ASN A 12 2.26 13.36 -14.57
N TYR A 13 1.43 14.40 -14.65
CA TYR A 13 1.22 15.32 -13.54
C TYR A 13 0.59 14.62 -12.32
N ALA A 14 -0.40 13.75 -12.56
CA ALA A 14 -1.01 12.93 -11.52
C ALA A 14 0.00 12.01 -10.82
N LEU A 15 0.84 11.32 -11.61
CA LEU A 15 1.89 10.44 -11.11
C LEU A 15 2.93 11.22 -10.31
N GLU A 16 3.44 12.32 -10.86
CA GLU A 16 4.39 13.22 -10.19
C GLU A 16 3.87 13.66 -8.82
N ARG A 17 2.55 13.90 -8.69
CA ARG A 17 1.95 14.27 -7.41
C ARG A 17 2.03 13.16 -6.37
N VAL A 18 1.97 11.89 -6.75
CA VAL A 18 1.94 10.76 -5.82
C VAL A 18 3.25 9.97 -5.77
N LEU A 19 4.28 10.43 -6.46
CA LEU A 19 5.63 9.90 -6.31
C LEU A 19 6.11 10.04 -4.85
N PRO A 20 6.87 9.07 -4.32
CA PRO A 20 7.30 9.07 -2.93
C PRO A 20 8.04 10.32 -2.48
N GLU A 21 8.89 10.88 -3.34
CA GLU A 21 9.73 12.03 -3.03
C GLU A 21 8.91 13.32 -2.82
N PRO A 22 8.10 13.79 -3.80
CA PRO A 22 7.24 14.95 -3.61
C PRO A 22 6.15 14.71 -2.57
N ALA A 23 5.65 13.47 -2.43
CA ALA A 23 4.73 13.12 -1.35
C ALA A 23 5.36 13.33 0.02
N LEU A 24 6.58 12.85 0.25
CA LEU A 24 7.27 13.04 1.52
C LEU A 24 7.54 14.53 1.79
N ARG A 25 8.04 15.29 0.81
CA ARG A 25 8.35 16.73 0.97
C ARG A 25 7.14 17.60 1.29
N ARG A 26 5.92 17.20 0.88
CA ARG A 26 4.69 17.92 1.26
C ARG A 26 4.43 17.87 2.76
N TYR A 27 4.72 16.73 3.38
CA TYR A 27 4.33 16.47 4.75
C TYR A 27 5.51 16.57 5.72
N VAL A 28 6.73 16.36 5.26
CA VAL A 28 7.92 16.26 6.10
C VAL A 28 8.92 17.33 5.68
N SER A 29 9.32 18.16 6.64
CA SER A 29 10.35 19.18 6.45
C SER A 29 11.24 19.27 7.67
N LEU A 30 12.52 19.60 7.47
CA LEU A 30 13.49 19.79 8.53
C LEU A 30 13.97 21.24 8.53
N ASP A 31 13.78 21.94 9.64
CA ASP A 31 14.48 23.18 9.91
C ASP A 31 15.81 22.85 10.60
N GLU A 32 16.90 23.00 9.85
CA GLU A 32 18.24 22.69 10.34
C GLU A 32 18.70 23.65 11.46
N SER A 33 18.24 24.90 11.45
CA SER A 33 18.67 25.92 12.41
C SER A 33 18.11 25.65 13.81
N THR A 34 16.89 25.12 13.87
CA THR A 34 16.20 24.80 15.13
C THR A 34 16.20 23.30 15.46
N HIS A 35 16.79 22.47 14.60
CA HIS A 35 16.73 21.01 14.70
C HIS A 35 15.29 20.48 14.83
N THR A 36 14.34 21.12 14.15
CA THR A 36 12.92 20.77 14.26
C THR A 36 12.45 20.05 13.00
N LEU A 37 12.04 18.79 13.17
CA LEU A 37 11.35 18.03 12.14
C LEU A 37 9.85 18.33 12.21
N THR A 38 9.27 18.81 11.13
CA THR A 38 7.81 19.01 11.01
C THR A 38 7.22 17.89 10.18
N VAL A 39 6.23 17.17 10.71
CA VAL A 39 5.50 16.10 10.05
C VAL A 39 4.00 16.39 10.08
N ALA A 40 3.41 16.68 8.92
CA ALA A 40 2.00 17.07 8.77
C ALA A 40 1.60 18.19 9.76
N GLY A 41 2.45 19.21 9.91
CA GLY A 41 2.25 20.33 10.82
C GLY A 41 2.69 20.10 12.27
N ARG A 42 2.85 18.84 12.70
CA ARG A 42 3.37 18.51 14.04
C ARG A 42 4.89 18.66 14.11
N LYS A 43 5.38 19.34 15.13
CA LYS A 43 6.80 19.60 15.34
C LYS A 43 7.43 18.59 16.30
N TYR A 44 8.59 18.07 15.92
CA TYR A 44 9.46 17.21 16.71
C TYR A 44 10.81 17.90 16.88
N ASN A 45 11.15 18.30 18.09
CA ASN A 45 12.49 18.79 18.39
C ASN A 45 13.45 17.59 18.42
N LEU A 46 14.31 17.49 17.41
CA LEU A 46 15.21 16.35 17.25
C LEU A 46 16.28 16.28 18.35
N ASN A 47 16.55 17.37 19.07
CA ASN A 47 17.46 17.35 20.22
C ASN A 47 16.93 16.51 21.40
N ASN A 48 15.63 16.19 21.41
CA ASN A 48 15.04 15.31 22.42
C ASN A 48 15.33 13.83 22.15
N TYR A 49 15.91 13.50 20.99
CA TYR A 49 16.15 12.13 20.57
C TYR A 49 17.64 11.91 20.32
N LYS A 50 18.19 10.84 20.91
CA LYS A 50 19.55 10.38 20.62
C LYS A 50 19.60 9.45 19.41
N ARG A 51 18.46 8.84 19.08
CA ARG A 51 18.34 7.87 17.99
C ARG A 51 17.13 8.19 17.12
N ILE A 52 17.35 8.23 15.82
CA ILE A 52 16.28 8.14 14.82
C ILE A 52 16.44 6.79 14.13
N VAL A 53 15.40 5.96 14.18
CA VAL A 53 15.40 4.64 13.56
C VAL A 53 14.33 4.54 12.49
N VAL A 54 14.67 3.93 11.35
CA VAL A 54 13.77 3.80 10.20
C VAL A 54 13.43 2.33 9.98
N VAL A 55 12.14 1.99 9.94
CA VAL A 55 11.68 0.62 9.66
C VAL A 55 10.59 0.61 8.60
N GLY A 56 10.30 -0.56 8.04
CA GLY A 56 9.12 -0.77 7.20
C GLY A 56 9.45 -1.34 5.83
N GLY A 57 8.55 -1.16 4.87
CA GLY A 57 8.70 -1.80 3.58
C GLY A 57 7.46 -1.74 2.71
N GLY A 58 7.61 -2.27 1.50
CA GLY A 58 6.62 -2.21 0.44
C GLY A 58 7.23 -1.72 -0.89
N LYS A 59 6.40 -1.67 -1.94
CA LYS A 59 6.81 -1.33 -3.32
C LYS A 59 7.56 0.01 -3.43
N ALA A 60 7.20 0.99 -2.60
CA ALA A 60 7.81 2.32 -2.57
C ALA A 60 8.90 2.48 -1.49
N GLY A 61 9.18 1.43 -0.70
CA GLY A 61 10.06 1.51 0.47
C GLY A 61 11.46 2.07 0.16
N ARG A 62 12.07 1.67 -0.97
CA ARG A 62 13.38 2.19 -1.39
C ARG A 62 13.33 3.69 -1.64
N ARG A 63 12.40 4.15 -2.48
CA ARG A 63 12.30 5.57 -2.90
C ARG A 63 11.98 6.48 -1.73
N THR A 64 11.02 6.09 -0.88
CA THR A 64 10.71 6.83 0.35
C THR A 64 11.92 6.85 1.30
N GLY A 65 12.65 5.74 1.40
CA GLY A 65 13.87 5.65 2.20
C GLY A 65 14.98 6.58 1.71
N VAL A 66 15.22 6.65 0.40
CA VAL A 66 16.19 7.58 -0.21
C VAL A 66 15.84 9.02 0.13
N GLU A 67 14.58 9.41 -0.04
CA GLU A 67 14.16 10.79 0.24
C GLU A 67 14.28 11.13 1.73
N LEU A 68 13.94 10.20 2.61
CA LEU A 68 14.12 10.40 4.04
C LEU A 68 15.60 10.53 4.43
N VAL A 69 16.49 9.77 3.78
CA VAL A 69 17.95 9.93 3.94
C VAL A 69 18.42 11.28 3.44
N ASN A 70 17.93 11.76 2.30
CA ASN A 70 18.26 13.10 1.80
C ASN A 70 17.85 14.20 2.79
N LEU A 71 16.70 14.02 3.44
CA LEU A 71 16.17 14.99 4.40
C LEU A 71 16.89 14.96 5.76
N LEU A 72 17.12 13.78 6.33
CA LEU A 72 17.64 13.63 7.70
C LEU A 72 19.16 13.38 7.77
N GLY A 73 19.76 12.89 6.67
CA GLY A 73 21.18 12.59 6.57
C GLY A 73 21.68 11.68 7.70
N ASN A 74 22.79 12.09 8.32
CA ASN A 74 23.45 11.34 9.40
C ASN A 74 22.66 11.30 10.72
N ARG A 75 21.51 11.97 10.82
CA ARG A 75 20.64 11.90 12.00
C ARG A 75 19.93 10.55 12.10
N ILE A 76 19.78 9.84 10.97
CA ILE A 76 19.32 8.44 10.97
C ILE A 76 20.44 7.57 11.55
N THR A 77 20.14 6.94 12.69
CA THR A 77 21.12 6.14 13.43
C THR A 77 21.15 4.68 13.01
N ALA A 78 20.01 4.14 12.59
CA ALA A 78 19.85 2.78 12.10
C ALA A 78 18.56 2.64 11.29
N GLY A 79 18.49 1.67 10.39
CA GLY A 79 17.23 1.32 9.77
C GLY A 79 17.24 -0.01 9.03
N ILE A 80 16.05 -0.58 8.86
CA ILE A 80 15.80 -1.85 8.17
C ILE A 80 14.60 -1.64 7.25
N LEU A 81 14.78 -1.83 5.94
CA LEU A 81 13.70 -1.74 4.96
C LEU A 81 13.59 -3.00 4.12
N ASN A 82 12.37 -3.53 3.97
CA ASN A 82 12.07 -4.59 3.02
C ASN A 82 11.54 -3.98 1.71
N VAL A 83 12.24 -4.23 0.61
CA VAL A 83 11.97 -3.66 -0.72
C VAL A 83 11.99 -4.78 -1.75
N TYR A 84 11.60 -4.51 -3.00
CA TYR A 84 11.74 -5.53 -4.05
C TYR A 84 13.19 -5.99 -4.21
N GLN A 85 13.42 -7.24 -4.63
CA GLN A 85 14.77 -7.78 -4.82
C GLN A 85 15.66 -6.89 -5.70
N ALA A 86 15.14 -6.45 -6.85
CA ALA A 86 15.86 -5.55 -7.76
C ALA A 86 16.20 -4.18 -7.13
N GLN A 87 15.47 -3.79 -6.08
CA GLN A 87 15.65 -2.54 -5.35
C GLN A 87 16.60 -2.68 -4.14
N ALA A 88 17.04 -3.88 -3.78
CA ALA A 88 17.87 -4.13 -2.60
C ALA A 88 19.38 -4.20 -2.91
N SER A 89 19.77 -4.24 -4.19
CA SER A 89 21.16 -4.42 -4.64
C SER A 89 22.09 -3.26 -4.25
N GLU A 90 21.58 -2.03 -4.34
CA GLU A 90 22.36 -0.83 -4.06
C GLU A 90 22.00 -0.22 -2.70
N PRO A 91 22.98 0.13 -1.85
CA PRO A 91 22.69 0.78 -0.57
C PRO A 91 22.14 2.20 -0.77
N ILE A 92 21.20 2.61 0.08
CA ILE A 92 20.70 4.00 0.13
C ILE A 92 21.42 4.83 1.21
N SER A 93 22.01 4.16 2.19
CA SER A 93 22.79 4.75 3.29
C SER A 93 23.55 3.64 4.01
N ALA A 94 24.70 3.95 4.61
CA ALA A 94 25.41 3.03 5.50
C ALA A 94 24.62 2.68 6.77
N LYS A 95 23.58 3.46 7.10
CA LYS A 95 22.77 3.29 8.31
C LYS A 95 21.48 2.50 8.07
N ILE A 96 21.04 2.34 6.82
CA ILE A 96 19.81 1.62 6.48
C ILE A 96 20.16 0.36 5.68
N LYS A 97 19.82 -0.79 6.24
CA LYS A 97 19.95 -2.08 5.57
C LYS A 97 18.70 -2.39 4.76
N LEU A 98 18.89 -2.78 3.50
CA LEU A 98 17.82 -3.23 2.62
C LEU A 98 17.77 -4.75 2.57
N PHE A 99 16.55 -5.30 2.54
CA PHE A 99 16.28 -6.71 2.30
C PHE A 99 15.44 -6.85 1.04
N GLY A 100 15.89 -7.70 0.11
CA GLY A 100 15.17 -8.01 -1.12
C GLY A 100 14.07 -9.03 -0.87
N ALA A 101 12.82 -8.56 -0.79
CA ALA A 101 11.64 -9.37 -0.57
C ALA A 101 10.79 -9.50 -1.84
N ASP A 102 9.94 -10.53 -1.88
CA ASP A 102 9.08 -10.85 -3.03
C ASP A 102 7.62 -10.45 -2.77
N HIS A 103 6.92 -10.15 -3.86
CA HIS A 103 5.47 -9.93 -3.91
C HIS A 103 4.95 -10.46 -5.25
N PRO A 104 3.77 -11.11 -5.28
CA PRO A 104 2.78 -11.21 -4.20
C PRO A 104 3.08 -12.26 -3.13
N THR A 105 3.99 -13.20 -3.38
CA THR A 105 4.30 -14.31 -2.47
C THR A 105 5.56 -14.01 -1.66
N PRO A 106 5.54 -14.14 -0.32
CA PRO A 106 6.67 -13.80 0.53
C PRO A 106 7.83 -14.81 0.40
N ASN A 107 9.05 -14.34 0.70
CA ASN A 107 10.28 -15.13 0.66
C ASN A 107 11.09 -15.03 1.97
N GLU A 108 12.13 -15.85 2.10
CA GLU A 108 12.96 -15.92 3.33
C GLU A 108 13.74 -14.63 3.60
N ALA A 109 14.17 -13.91 2.57
CA ALA A 109 14.86 -12.64 2.72
C ALA A 109 13.96 -11.56 3.35
N GLY A 110 12.68 -11.51 2.95
CA GLY A 110 11.67 -10.67 3.59
C GLY A 110 11.45 -11.04 5.06
N VAL A 111 11.33 -12.34 5.37
CA VAL A 111 11.21 -12.84 6.75
C VAL A 111 12.41 -12.43 7.60
N ALA A 112 13.63 -12.56 7.07
CA ALA A 112 14.85 -12.15 7.75
C ALA A 112 14.87 -10.65 8.05
N GLY A 113 14.47 -9.82 7.08
CA GLY A 113 14.37 -8.37 7.27
C GLY A 113 13.31 -7.97 8.30
N ALA A 114 12.13 -8.58 8.23
CA ALA A 114 11.05 -8.35 9.21
C ALA A 114 11.47 -8.73 10.63
N ARG A 115 12.22 -9.83 10.79
CA ARG A 115 12.81 -10.21 12.09
C ARG A 115 13.80 -9.16 12.59
N GLN A 116 14.66 -8.62 11.73
CA GLN A 116 15.59 -7.54 12.12
C GLN A 116 14.86 -6.23 12.46
N MET A 117 13.73 -5.93 11.82
CA MET A 117 12.88 -4.79 12.21
C MET A 117 12.39 -4.94 13.64
N ILE A 118 11.89 -6.12 14.03
CA ILE A 118 11.40 -6.35 15.40
C ILE A 118 12.52 -6.13 16.42
N GLU A 119 13.71 -6.68 16.17
CA GLU A 119 14.84 -6.51 17.10
C GLU A 119 15.27 -5.04 17.21
N LEU A 120 15.26 -4.30 16.10
CA LEU A 120 15.52 -2.86 16.13
C LEU A 120 14.44 -2.10 16.93
N LEU A 121 13.16 -2.44 16.75
CA LEU A 121 12.03 -1.81 17.45
C LEU A 121 12.05 -2.09 18.95
N LYS A 122 12.36 -3.33 19.35
CA LYS A 122 12.53 -3.71 20.77
C LYS A 122 13.67 -2.95 21.45
N SER A 123 14.71 -2.57 20.68
CA SER A 123 15.83 -1.78 21.19
C SER A 123 15.51 -0.29 21.38
N ALA A 124 14.33 0.18 20.97
CA ALA A 124 13.95 1.57 21.11
C ALA A 124 13.66 1.94 22.57
N ASP A 125 13.98 3.18 22.93
CA ASP A 125 13.77 3.75 24.25
C ASP A 125 13.14 5.16 24.16
N LYS A 126 12.96 5.81 25.30
CA LYS A 126 12.35 7.15 25.39
C LYS A 126 13.11 8.24 24.64
N GLU A 127 14.37 8.00 24.27
CA GLU A 127 15.21 8.92 23.49
C GLU A 127 15.30 8.47 22.01
N THR A 128 14.45 7.53 21.59
CA THR A 128 14.37 7.03 20.22
C THR A 128 13.11 7.53 19.52
N LEU A 129 13.29 8.15 18.35
CA LEU A 129 12.22 8.44 17.39
C LEU A 129 12.18 7.34 16.32
N VAL A 130 11.05 6.65 16.20
CA VAL A 130 10.83 5.64 15.16
C VAL A 130 10.07 6.26 13.99
N ILE A 131 10.57 6.06 12.78
CA ILE A 131 9.89 6.43 11.53
C ILE A 131 9.62 5.14 10.75
N ALA A 132 8.35 4.75 10.67
CA ALA A 132 7.87 3.61 9.90
C ALA A 132 7.45 4.06 8.49
N LEU A 133 8.07 3.47 7.47
CA LEU A 133 7.74 3.68 6.06
C LEU A 133 6.88 2.52 5.56
N ILE A 134 5.62 2.77 5.27
CA ILE A 134 4.67 1.73 4.85
C ILE A 134 4.16 2.07 3.45
N SER A 135 4.16 1.09 2.56
CA SER A 135 3.50 1.25 1.26
C SER A 135 2.76 -0.02 0.84
N GLY A 136 2.06 0.07 -0.28
CA GLY A 136 1.51 -1.09 -0.99
C GLY A 136 2.48 -2.28 -1.09
N GLY A 137 1.93 -3.49 -1.06
CA GLY A 137 2.68 -4.76 -1.05
C GLY A 137 3.32 -5.15 0.29
N GLY A 138 3.28 -4.29 1.31
CA GLY A 138 3.91 -4.54 2.61
C GLY A 138 3.43 -5.80 3.34
N SER A 139 2.19 -6.25 3.13
CA SER A 139 1.68 -7.51 3.71
C SER A 139 2.51 -8.74 3.32
N SER A 140 3.12 -8.72 2.13
CA SER A 140 4.01 -9.78 1.63
C SER A 140 5.48 -9.45 1.89
N LEU A 141 5.91 -8.21 1.58
CA LEU A 141 7.31 -7.82 1.72
C LEU A 141 7.78 -7.85 3.18
N MET A 142 6.90 -7.60 4.15
CA MET A 142 7.20 -7.65 5.58
C MET A 142 6.54 -8.86 6.26
N ALA A 143 6.20 -9.92 5.52
CA ALA A 143 5.63 -11.11 6.11
C ALA A 143 6.62 -11.76 7.08
N LEU A 144 6.12 -12.08 8.27
CA LEU A 144 6.86 -12.79 9.29
C LEU A 144 5.94 -13.81 9.95
N PRO A 145 6.10 -15.11 9.69
CA PRO A 145 5.38 -16.13 10.43
C PRO A 145 5.73 -16.02 11.93
N VAL A 146 4.71 -16.19 12.78
CA VAL A 146 4.91 -16.38 14.23
C VAL A 146 5.81 -17.57 14.54
N GLU A 147 6.42 -17.56 15.72
CA GLU A 147 7.30 -18.65 16.16
C GLU A 147 6.57 -20.00 16.13
N GLY A 148 7.25 -21.02 15.58
CA GLY A 148 6.69 -22.35 15.40
C GLY A 148 5.88 -22.55 14.11
N VAL A 149 5.62 -21.51 13.33
CA VAL A 149 4.97 -21.58 12.00
C VAL A 149 6.03 -21.35 10.92
N THR A 150 6.12 -22.24 9.93
CA THR A 150 7.08 -22.08 8.82
C THR A 150 6.56 -21.08 7.78
N LEU A 151 7.45 -20.58 6.92
CA LEU A 151 7.03 -19.74 5.79
C LEU A 151 6.10 -20.50 4.82
N GLU A 152 6.32 -21.80 4.64
CA GLU A 152 5.44 -22.63 3.81
C GLU A 152 4.05 -22.82 4.44
N ASP A 153 3.96 -23.02 5.75
CA ASP A 153 2.67 -23.02 6.45
C ASP A 153 1.96 -21.67 6.29
N TYR A 154 2.70 -20.57 6.43
CA TYR A 154 2.16 -19.21 6.27
C TYR A 154 1.63 -18.95 4.85
N LYS A 155 2.34 -19.43 3.81
CA LYS A 155 1.85 -19.39 2.43
C LYS A 155 0.63 -20.28 2.23
N ALA A 156 0.65 -21.49 2.79
CA ALA A 156 -0.43 -22.46 2.67
C ALA A 156 -1.74 -21.92 3.26
N ILE A 157 -1.73 -21.36 4.47
CA ILE A 157 -2.93 -20.74 5.06
C ILE A 157 -3.38 -19.51 4.27
N SER A 158 -2.43 -18.70 3.78
CA SER A 158 -2.76 -17.54 2.95
C SER A 158 -3.45 -17.93 1.64
N ASN A 159 -2.99 -18.99 0.99
CA ASN A 159 -3.60 -19.52 -0.23
C ASN A 159 -4.97 -20.15 0.06
N LEU A 160 -5.09 -20.88 1.16
CA LEU A 160 -6.35 -21.51 1.57
C LEU A 160 -7.45 -20.47 1.79
N LEU A 161 -7.12 -19.34 2.43
CA LEU A 161 -8.05 -18.21 2.64
C LEU A 161 -8.56 -17.59 1.32
N LEU A 162 -7.78 -17.67 0.24
CA LEU A 162 -8.17 -17.17 -1.09
C LEU A 162 -9.11 -18.14 -1.84
N THR A 163 -9.27 -19.38 -1.37
CA THR A 163 -10.17 -20.37 -1.97
C THR A 163 -11.62 -20.23 -1.52
N VAL A 164 -11.88 -19.38 -0.53
CA VAL A 164 -13.20 -19.17 0.07
C VAL A 164 -13.66 -17.74 -0.17
N PRO A 165 -14.98 -17.47 -0.21
CA PRO A 165 -15.52 -16.13 -0.42
C PRO A 165 -15.41 -15.25 0.84
N ALA A 166 -14.25 -15.25 1.51
CA ALA A 166 -13.98 -14.43 2.66
C ALA A 166 -13.79 -12.95 2.28
N THR A 167 -14.26 -12.06 3.14
CA THR A 167 -13.97 -10.62 3.03
C THR A 167 -12.50 -10.32 3.34
N ILE A 168 -12.02 -9.16 2.89
CA ILE A 168 -10.65 -8.73 3.19
C ILE A 168 -10.41 -8.60 4.70
N ASP A 169 -11.44 -8.19 5.46
CA ASP A 169 -11.36 -8.04 6.91
C ASP A 169 -11.24 -9.40 7.61
N GLU A 170 -11.98 -10.41 7.15
CA GLU A 170 -11.87 -11.78 7.66
C GLU A 170 -10.51 -12.42 7.33
N ILE A 171 -10.02 -12.24 6.11
CA ILE A 171 -8.69 -12.69 5.71
C ILE A 171 -7.62 -11.99 6.57
N ASN A 172 -7.76 -10.68 6.77
CA ASN A 172 -6.85 -9.91 7.60
C ASN A 172 -6.94 -10.27 9.08
N ALA A 173 -8.11 -10.64 9.60
CA ALA A 173 -8.23 -11.15 10.96
C ALA A 173 -7.29 -12.36 11.14
N VAL A 174 -7.35 -13.36 10.25
CA VAL A 174 -6.43 -14.50 10.35
C VAL A 174 -4.97 -14.07 10.18
N ARG A 175 -4.64 -13.29 9.14
CA ARG A 175 -3.26 -12.86 8.85
C ARG A 175 -2.64 -12.05 9.98
N LYS A 176 -3.39 -11.14 10.58
CA LYS A 176 -2.92 -10.30 11.69
C LYS A 176 -2.56 -11.13 12.91
N HIS A 177 -3.24 -12.26 13.15
CA HIS A 177 -3.00 -13.13 14.30
C HIS A 177 -1.82 -14.08 14.14
N ILE A 178 -1.45 -14.42 12.90
CA ILE A 178 -0.32 -15.32 12.60
C ILE A 178 0.96 -14.60 12.15
N ASP A 179 0.97 -13.26 12.21
CA ASP A 179 2.13 -12.42 11.90
C ASP A 179 2.37 -11.37 12.99
N PRO A 180 3.56 -11.31 13.61
CA PRO A 180 3.83 -10.47 14.75
C PRO A 180 4.07 -9.00 14.39
N LEU A 181 4.18 -8.60 13.12
CA LEU A 181 4.27 -7.18 12.74
C LEU A 181 2.90 -6.55 12.45
N LYS A 182 1.93 -7.36 12.01
CA LYS A 182 0.58 -6.91 11.60
C LYS A 182 -0.32 -6.58 12.81
N GLY A 183 -1.45 -5.91 12.56
CA GLY A 183 -2.44 -5.60 13.61
C GLY A 183 -1.88 -4.72 14.74
N GLY A 184 -1.16 -3.67 14.37
CA GLY A 184 -0.55 -2.70 15.29
C GLY A 184 0.66 -3.23 16.07
N ARG A 185 1.07 -4.48 15.83
CA ARG A 185 2.12 -5.11 16.62
C ARG A 185 3.52 -4.56 16.31
N MET A 186 3.76 -3.97 15.13
CA MET A 186 4.96 -3.16 14.88
C MET A 186 5.04 -1.99 15.88
N ARG A 187 3.93 -1.27 16.10
CA ARG A 187 3.87 -0.21 17.12
C ARG A 187 4.03 -0.78 18.53
N LYS A 188 3.45 -1.95 18.83
CA LYS A 188 3.59 -2.66 20.12
C LYS A 188 5.05 -3.02 20.44
N PHE A 189 5.84 -3.44 19.45
CA PHE A 189 7.28 -3.71 19.66
C PHE A 189 8.08 -2.44 20.00
N ALA A 190 7.69 -1.29 19.47
CA ALA A 190 8.28 0.01 19.80
C ALA A 190 7.63 0.68 21.02
N LYS A 191 7.00 -0.06 21.94
CA LYS A 191 6.25 0.53 23.08
C LYS A 191 7.05 1.52 23.93
N ASN A 192 8.37 1.36 23.99
CA ASN A 192 9.27 2.21 24.78
C ASN A 192 9.78 3.45 24.02
N ALA A 193 9.51 3.56 22.71
CA ALA A 193 9.98 4.68 21.89
C ALA A 193 9.42 6.03 22.40
N GLY A 194 10.27 7.07 22.37
CA GLY A 194 9.88 8.44 22.71
C GLY A 194 8.93 9.09 21.69
N GLY A 195 8.89 8.57 20.46
CA GLY A 195 7.92 8.94 19.44
C GLY A 195 7.86 7.93 18.31
N PHE A 196 6.71 7.83 17.65
CA PHE A 196 6.48 6.93 16.53
C PHE A 196 5.75 7.65 15.39
N ILE A 197 6.32 7.67 14.19
CA ILE A 197 5.75 8.31 13.00
C ILE A 197 5.55 7.24 11.95
N SER A 198 4.34 7.11 11.40
CA SER A 198 4.07 6.25 10.24
C SER A 198 3.82 7.13 9.02
N LEU A 199 4.66 6.97 8.00
CA LEU A 199 4.52 7.61 6.70
C LEU A 199 4.04 6.57 5.70
N VAL A 200 2.83 6.78 5.17
CA VAL A 200 2.11 5.73 4.44
C VAL A 200 1.80 6.17 3.01
N LEU A 201 2.17 5.33 2.04
CA LEU A 201 1.70 5.40 0.67
C LEU A 201 0.65 4.32 0.45
N SER A 202 -0.61 4.74 0.36
CA SER A 202 -1.75 3.82 0.21
C SER A 202 -1.99 3.47 -1.25
N ASP A 203 -2.06 2.18 -1.55
CA ASP A 203 -2.60 1.62 -2.78
C ASP A 203 -3.98 0.95 -2.55
N VAL A 204 -4.55 1.12 -1.36
CA VAL A 204 -5.82 0.49 -0.98
C VAL A 204 -6.97 1.33 -1.51
N PRO A 205 -7.85 0.77 -2.36
CA PRO A 205 -9.06 1.46 -2.79
C PRO A 205 -10.08 1.51 -1.64
N VAL A 206 -11.28 2.01 -1.91
CA VAL A 206 -12.38 1.97 -0.93
C VAL A 206 -12.67 0.52 -0.53
N THR A 207 -12.71 0.26 0.77
CA THR A 207 -13.03 -1.05 1.32
C THR A 207 -14.52 -1.36 1.19
N LYS A 208 -14.92 -2.62 1.43
CA LYS A 208 -16.35 -3.02 1.44
C LYS A 208 -17.18 -2.24 2.48
N THR A 209 -16.53 -1.66 3.50
CA THR A 209 -17.16 -0.81 4.52
C THR A 209 -17.22 0.67 4.11
N GLY A 210 -16.75 1.00 2.90
CA GLY A 210 -16.82 2.34 2.34
C GLY A 210 -15.76 3.30 2.86
N VAL A 211 -14.77 2.77 3.59
CA VAL A 211 -13.66 3.55 4.10
C VAL A 211 -12.59 3.62 3.00
N VAL A 212 -12.32 4.83 2.52
CA VAL A 212 -11.15 5.12 1.67
C VAL A 212 -9.90 5.01 2.56
N ASP A 213 -8.86 4.35 2.07
CA ASP A 213 -7.58 4.20 2.78
C ASP A 213 -7.73 3.68 4.22
N ASP A 214 -8.53 2.62 4.41
CA ASP A 214 -8.66 1.99 5.72
C ASP A 214 -7.27 1.59 6.24
N THR A 215 -6.83 2.33 7.24
CA THR A 215 -5.49 2.20 7.82
C THR A 215 -5.22 0.79 8.36
N SER A 216 -6.26 0.05 8.74
CA SER A 216 -6.17 -1.32 9.26
C SER A 216 -5.99 -2.37 8.16
N VAL A 217 -6.27 -2.00 6.91
CA VAL A 217 -6.11 -2.83 5.71
C VAL A 217 -4.76 -2.58 5.04
N ILE A 218 -4.27 -1.34 5.01
CA ILE A 218 -2.98 -0.98 4.40
C ILE A 218 -1.84 -1.77 5.06
N SER A 219 -1.19 -2.65 4.30
CA SER A 219 -0.18 -3.60 4.81
C SER A 219 -0.63 -4.44 6.01
N SER A 220 -1.94 -4.68 6.14
CA SER A 220 -2.57 -5.31 7.30
C SER A 220 -2.36 -4.55 8.62
N GLY A 221 -2.26 -3.22 8.53
CA GLY A 221 -2.29 -2.28 9.64
C GLY A 221 -1.19 -2.48 10.68
N PRO A 222 0.11 -2.51 10.33
CA PRO A 222 1.17 -2.84 11.28
C PRO A 222 1.35 -1.80 12.40
N THR A 223 0.91 -0.56 12.19
CA THR A 223 1.12 0.56 13.12
C THR A 223 -0.19 1.16 13.66
N VAL A 224 -1.33 0.57 13.36
CA VAL A 224 -2.66 1.01 13.82
C VAL A 224 -3.37 -0.07 14.62
N GLY A 225 -4.36 0.33 15.41
CA GLY A 225 -5.09 -0.60 16.24
C GLY A 225 -5.99 -1.55 15.43
N ASP A 226 -6.15 -2.75 15.95
CA ASP A 226 -7.01 -3.80 15.42
C ASP A 226 -8.16 -4.09 16.39
N ALA A 227 -9.29 -4.53 15.83
CA ALA A 227 -10.48 -4.92 16.59
C ALA A 227 -10.74 -6.43 16.52
N SER A 228 -10.02 -7.15 15.66
CA SER A 228 -10.12 -8.60 15.58
C SER A 228 -9.33 -9.27 16.71
N THR A 229 -9.70 -10.51 17.03
CA THR A 229 -9.08 -11.31 18.09
C THR A 229 -8.74 -12.72 17.60
N PHE A 230 -8.01 -13.51 18.39
CA PHE A 230 -7.78 -14.92 18.09
C PHE A 230 -9.09 -15.69 17.88
N GLU A 231 -10.15 -15.37 18.62
CA GLU A 231 -11.49 -15.94 18.42
C GLU A 231 -12.07 -15.54 17.06
N SER A 232 -11.85 -14.30 16.62
CA SER A 232 -12.25 -13.84 15.29
C SER A 232 -11.53 -14.64 14.21
N ALA A 233 -10.21 -14.85 14.34
CA ALA A 233 -9.42 -15.65 13.41
C ALA A 233 -9.90 -17.11 13.36
N GLN A 234 -10.15 -17.73 14.52
CA GLN A 234 -10.68 -19.10 14.59
C GLN A 234 -12.08 -19.19 13.95
N LYS A 235 -12.95 -18.20 14.20
CA LYS A 235 -14.30 -18.14 13.66
C LYS A 235 -14.30 -18.06 12.13
N VAL A 236 -13.38 -17.31 11.53
CA VAL A 236 -13.22 -17.26 10.07
C VAL A 236 -12.88 -18.65 9.53
N LEU A 237 -11.87 -19.30 10.09
CA LEU A 237 -11.41 -20.60 9.59
C LEU A 237 -12.44 -21.71 9.76
N THR A 238 -13.15 -21.73 10.89
CA THR A 238 -14.22 -22.70 11.16
C THR A 238 -15.50 -22.40 10.37
N GLY A 239 -15.90 -21.12 10.29
CA GLY A 239 -17.09 -20.67 9.57
C GLY A 239 -17.05 -20.96 8.07
N TYR A 240 -15.87 -20.92 7.46
CA TYR A 240 -15.67 -21.30 6.05
C TYR A 240 -15.31 -22.79 5.84
N GLY A 241 -15.30 -23.61 6.90
CA GLY A 241 -14.99 -25.05 6.79
C GLY A 241 -13.56 -25.35 6.33
N ILE A 242 -12.62 -24.44 6.59
CA ILE A 242 -11.20 -24.57 6.20
C ILE A 242 -10.28 -24.82 7.40
N TRP A 243 -10.81 -24.86 8.62
CA TRP A 243 -10.04 -25.17 9.83
C TRP A 243 -9.26 -26.48 9.69
N ASP A 244 -9.92 -27.59 9.34
CA ASP A 244 -9.25 -28.89 9.27
C ASP A 244 -8.15 -28.95 8.20
N LYS A 245 -8.30 -28.16 7.12
CA LYS A 245 -7.33 -28.02 6.03
C LYS A 245 -6.17 -27.08 6.37
N ALA A 246 -6.29 -26.26 7.42
CA ALA A 246 -5.24 -25.33 7.82
C ALA A 246 -4.01 -26.10 8.35
N PRO A 247 -2.79 -25.57 8.14
CA PRO A 247 -1.57 -26.18 8.68
C PRO A 247 -1.64 -26.41 10.19
N ALA A 248 -1.11 -27.55 10.65
CA ALA A 248 -1.19 -27.93 12.06
C ALA A 248 -0.53 -26.90 13.00
N ALA A 249 0.59 -26.31 12.58
CA ALA A 249 1.30 -25.28 13.33
C ALA A 249 0.43 -24.01 13.52
N VAL A 250 -0.30 -23.61 12.48
CA VAL A 250 -1.19 -22.43 12.53
C VAL A 250 -2.36 -22.69 13.49
N LYS A 251 -3.02 -23.86 13.37
CA LYS A 251 -4.10 -24.25 14.29
C LYS A 251 -3.65 -24.23 15.73
N LYS A 252 -2.53 -24.91 16.02
CA LYS A 252 -1.95 -24.97 17.36
C LYS A 252 -1.62 -23.58 17.89
N TYR A 253 -1.06 -22.70 17.06
CA TYR A 253 -0.75 -21.33 17.46
C TYR A 253 -2.01 -20.54 17.82
N ILE A 254 -3.08 -20.63 17.02
CA ILE A 254 -4.35 -19.95 17.32
C ILE A 254 -4.96 -20.51 18.62
N GLU A 255 -5.07 -21.83 18.75
CA GLU A 255 -5.65 -22.50 19.92
C GLU A 255 -4.96 -22.12 21.23
N VAL A 256 -3.61 -22.11 21.25
CA VAL A 256 -2.83 -21.78 22.46
C VAL A 256 -2.97 -20.32 22.86
N ASN A 257 -3.42 -19.43 21.96
CA ASN A 257 -3.55 -18.00 22.21
C ASN A 257 -4.98 -17.50 22.38
N LEU A 258 -5.99 -18.37 22.25
CA LEU A 258 -7.38 -18.02 22.58
C LEU A 258 -7.48 -17.50 24.02
N GLY A 259 -8.13 -16.36 24.20
CA GLY A 259 -8.29 -15.68 25.49
C GLY A 259 -7.02 -15.07 26.10
N LYS A 260 -5.87 -15.05 25.42
CA LYS A 260 -4.62 -14.45 25.93
C LYS A 260 -4.43 -13.02 25.46
N GLU A 261 -4.93 -12.07 26.25
CA GLU A 261 -4.88 -10.63 25.95
C GLU A 261 -3.45 -10.12 25.66
N GLU A 262 -2.42 -10.67 26.31
CA GLU A 262 -1.03 -10.25 26.11
C GLU A 262 -0.49 -10.53 24.70
N ASN A 263 -1.00 -11.60 24.07
CA ASN A 263 -0.56 -12.06 22.74
C ASN A 263 -1.41 -11.49 21.61
N GLU A 264 -2.52 -10.86 21.96
CA GLU A 264 -3.43 -10.23 21.03
C GLU A 264 -2.74 -9.08 20.25
N THR A 265 -3.33 -8.74 19.11
CA THR A 265 -3.06 -7.53 18.34
C THR A 265 -3.20 -6.27 19.20
N LEU A 266 -2.75 -5.12 18.70
CA LEU A 266 -2.82 -3.87 19.45
C LEU A 266 -4.26 -3.32 19.41
N PRO A 267 -4.95 -3.15 20.55
CA PRO A 267 -6.31 -2.61 20.55
C PRO A 267 -6.37 -1.17 20.02
N LYS A 268 -7.52 -0.78 19.43
CA LYS A 268 -7.75 0.56 18.88
C LYS A 268 -7.67 1.70 19.90
N ASP A 269 -7.96 1.42 21.16
CA ASP A 269 -7.92 2.37 22.29
C ASP A 269 -6.58 2.32 23.06
N SER A 270 -5.57 1.62 22.54
CA SER A 270 -4.28 1.51 23.20
C SER A 270 -3.63 2.89 23.41
N PRO A 271 -3.09 3.18 24.63
CA PRO A 271 -2.31 4.39 24.88
C PRO A 271 -1.10 4.57 23.96
N LEU A 272 -0.60 3.49 23.33
CA LEU A 272 0.50 3.57 22.37
C LEU A 272 0.12 4.32 21.08
N LEU A 273 -1.17 4.41 20.78
CA LEU A 273 -1.74 5.09 19.62
C LEU A 273 -2.17 6.53 19.94
N ALA A 274 -2.06 6.97 21.20
CA ALA A 274 -2.37 8.34 21.59
C ALA A 274 -1.55 9.34 20.76
N GLU A 275 -2.16 10.49 20.46
CA GLU A 275 -1.58 11.50 19.58
C GLU A 275 -0.21 11.99 20.08
N ASP A 276 0.04 12.06 21.39
CA ASP A 276 1.35 12.44 21.91
C ASP A 276 2.44 11.39 21.65
N LYS A 277 2.07 10.10 21.48
CA LYS A 277 3.00 8.97 21.29
C LYS A 277 3.18 8.54 19.84
N SER A 278 2.13 8.66 19.03
CA SER A 278 2.10 8.13 17.67
C SER A 278 1.48 9.14 16.71
N GLN A 279 1.95 9.11 15.47
CA GLN A 279 1.36 9.84 14.37
C GLN A 279 1.28 8.92 13.15
N TYR A 280 0.13 8.89 12.49
CA TYR A 280 -0.10 8.13 11.26
C TYR A 280 -0.49 9.09 10.15
N ILE A 281 0.27 9.12 9.05
CA ILE A 281 0.08 10.07 7.96
C ILE A 281 0.07 9.32 6.65
N ILE A 282 -1.02 9.46 5.90
CA ILE A 282 -1.08 9.07 4.49
C ILE A 282 -0.46 10.22 3.68
N ILE A 283 0.71 9.98 3.10
CA ILE A 283 1.47 10.98 2.33
C ILE A 283 1.15 10.92 0.83
N ALA A 284 0.65 9.77 0.36
CA ALA A 284 0.19 9.52 -1.01
C ALA A 284 -0.96 8.50 -1.03
N ASN A 285 -1.96 8.72 -1.88
CA ASN A 285 -3.05 7.78 -2.17
C ASN A 285 -3.61 8.00 -3.59
N ASN A 286 -4.54 7.15 -4.03
CA ASN A 286 -5.17 7.26 -5.35
C ASN A 286 -6.04 8.51 -5.50
N ASP A 287 -6.73 8.95 -4.44
CA ASP A 287 -7.55 10.15 -4.47
C ASP A 287 -6.71 11.39 -4.81
N GLN A 288 -5.51 11.52 -4.24
CA GLN A 288 -4.57 12.61 -4.56
C GLN A 288 -4.08 12.56 -6.02
N ALA A 289 -3.90 11.36 -6.59
CA ALA A 289 -3.56 11.22 -8.01
C ALA A 289 -4.72 11.69 -8.90
N MET A 290 -5.95 11.31 -8.55
CA MET A 290 -7.15 11.72 -9.28
C MET A 290 -7.40 13.23 -9.20
N GLU A 291 -7.26 13.82 -8.01
CA GLU A 291 -7.38 15.26 -7.82
C GLU A 291 -6.36 16.01 -8.68
N ALA A 292 -5.10 15.57 -8.69
CA ALA A 292 -4.06 16.15 -9.53
C ALA A 292 -4.33 15.98 -11.03
N ALA A 293 -4.84 14.82 -11.46
CA ALA A 293 -5.29 14.63 -12.84
C ALA A 293 -6.38 15.65 -13.22
N GLY A 294 -7.35 15.86 -12.33
CA GLY A 294 -8.42 16.84 -12.52
C GLY A 294 -7.92 18.28 -12.55
N GLU A 295 -6.98 18.65 -11.68
CA GLU A 295 -6.32 19.96 -11.71
C GLU A 295 -5.63 20.20 -13.05
N LYS A 296 -4.84 19.22 -13.52
CA LYS A 296 -4.13 19.36 -14.80
C LYS A 296 -5.07 19.43 -15.99
N ALA A 297 -6.13 18.63 -15.99
CA ALA A 297 -7.13 18.66 -17.04
C ALA A 297 -7.86 20.03 -17.10
N LYS A 298 -8.19 20.63 -15.95
CA LYS A 298 -8.74 22.00 -15.89
C LYS A 298 -7.76 23.03 -16.42
N GLU A 299 -6.48 22.93 -16.06
CA GLU A 299 -5.41 23.82 -16.56
C GLU A 299 -5.29 23.75 -18.09
N LEU A 300 -5.51 22.57 -18.68
CA LEU A 300 -5.53 22.35 -20.12
C LEU A 300 -6.84 22.80 -20.81
N GLY A 301 -7.82 23.30 -20.05
CA GLY A 301 -9.08 23.85 -20.58
C GLY A 301 -10.23 22.83 -20.67
N TYR A 302 -10.09 21.63 -20.10
CA TYR A 302 -11.16 20.65 -20.08
C TYR A 302 -12.16 20.92 -18.95
N THR A 303 -13.44 20.64 -19.22
CA THR A 303 -14.42 20.43 -18.15
C THR A 303 -14.16 19.07 -17.51
N VAL A 304 -14.03 19.05 -16.18
CA VAL A 304 -13.60 17.85 -15.44
C VAL A 304 -14.71 17.34 -14.53
N HIS A 305 -14.97 16.04 -14.66
CA HIS A 305 -15.78 15.26 -13.72
C HIS A 305 -14.89 14.18 -13.12
N LEU A 306 -14.65 14.24 -11.80
CA LEU A 306 -13.92 13.20 -11.08
C LEU A 306 -14.93 12.19 -10.55
N ILE A 307 -14.69 10.92 -10.86
CA ILE A 307 -15.64 9.83 -10.60
C ILE A 307 -14.94 8.80 -9.74
N GLY A 308 -15.49 8.56 -8.54
CA GLY A 308 -14.86 7.75 -7.50
C GLY A 308 -13.88 8.50 -6.58
N CYS A 309 -13.56 9.78 -6.83
CA CYS A 309 -12.75 10.63 -5.94
C CYS A 309 -13.65 11.34 -4.92
N ARG A 310 -13.37 11.22 -3.61
CA ARG A 310 -14.09 11.93 -2.52
C ARG A 310 -15.63 11.94 -2.56
N THR A 311 -16.29 11.04 -3.27
CA THR A 311 -17.74 10.86 -3.20
C THR A 311 -18.06 9.84 -2.11
N GLY A 312 -18.63 10.34 -1.02
CA GLY A 312 -19.23 9.53 0.03
C GLY A 312 -20.52 8.88 -0.46
N SER A 313 -20.43 7.62 -0.84
CA SER A 313 -21.48 6.61 -0.60
C SER A 313 -20.80 5.25 -0.67
N VAL A 314 -20.78 4.60 0.49
CA VAL A 314 -20.22 3.26 0.76
C VAL A 314 -20.83 2.16 -0.11
N ALA A 315 -21.96 2.43 -0.76
CA ALA A 315 -22.68 1.47 -1.58
C ALA A 315 -22.07 1.28 -2.98
N ASP A 316 -21.36 2.29 -3.52
CA ASP A 316 -21.14 2.37 -4.97
C ASP A 316 -19.71 2.00 -5.45
N LYS A 317 -18.93 1.22 -4.69
CA LYS A 317 -17.52 0.94 -5.04
C LYS A 317 -17.09 -0.52 -5.11
N ILE A 318 -18.00 -1.47 -5.34
CA ILE A 318 -17.59 -2.85 -5.59
C ILE A 318 -17.42 -3.05 -7.09
N LYS A 319 -16.18 -3.07 -7.58
CA LYS A 319 -15.60 -3.55 -8.87
C LYS A 319 -16.50 -3.66 -10.12
N ALA A 320 -17.72 -4.19 -10.01
CA ALA A 320 -18.82 -3.96 -10.93
C ALA A 320 -19.14 -2.47 -11.10
N GLU A 321 -18.98 -1.63 -10.07
CA GLU A 321 -19.36 -0.23 -10.15
C GLU A 321 -18.48 0.62 -11.04
N VAL A 322 -17.16 0.52 -11.00
CA VAL A 322 -16.31 1.35 -11.88
C VAL A 322 -16.54 0.98 -13.36
N THR A 323 -16.67 -0.31 -13.67
CA THR A 323 -17.02 -0.74 -15.03
C THR A 323 -18.44 -0.30 -15.40
N GLN A 324 -19.42 -0.48 -14.51
CA GLN A 324 -20.80 -0.11 -14.77
C GLN A 324 -20.97 1.41 -14.87
N GLU A 325 -20.22 2.18 -14.10
CA GLU A 325 -20.21 3.63 -14.07
C GLU A 325 -19.52 4.16 -15.32
N ILE A 326 -18.35 3.63 -15.71
CA ILE A 326 -17.73 3.89 -17.02
C ILE A 326 -18.70 3.55 -18.16
N GLU A 327 -19.37 2.40 -18.11
CA GLU A 327 -20.39 2.02 -19.08
C GLU A 327 -21.59 2.96 -19.06
N ASN A 328 -22.03 3.43 -17.90
CA ASN A 328 -23.18 4.32 -17.76
C ASN A 328 -22.83 5.72 -18.26
N ILE A 329 -21.64 6.22 -17.95
CA ILE A 329 -21.08 7.45 -18.51
C ILE A 329 -20.98 7.32 -20.03
N TRP A 330 -20.44 6.20 -20.52
CA TRP A 330 -20.35 5.93 -21.95
C TRP A 330 -21.73 5.90 -22.61
N LYS A 331 -22.70 5.17 -22.05
CA LYS A 331 -24.09 5.12 -22.52
C LYS A 331 -24.77 6.49 -22.48
N ALA A 332 -24.47 7.32 -21.48
CA ALA A 332 -25.02 8.67 -21.36
C ALA A 332 -24.37 9.66 -22.34
N LEU A 333 -23.07 9.52 -22.62
CA LEU A 333 -22.33 10.36 -23.55
C LEU A 333 -22.58 9.97 -25.01
N THR A 334 -22.72 8.68 -25.32
CA THR A 334 -22.85 8.16 -26.69
C THR A 334 -23.90 8.89 -27.55
N PRO A 335 -25.11 9.22 -27.06
CA PRO A 335 -26.11 9.95 -27.84
C PRO A 335 -25.68 11.37 -28.24
N TYR A 336 -24.72 11.96 -27.55
CA TYR A 336 -24.21 13.31 -27.79
C TYR A 336 -22.88 13.32 -28.54
N LEU A 337 -22.27 12.16 -28.78
CA LEU A 337 -21.04 12.03 -29.54
C LEU A 337 -21.36 11.89 -31.05
N ALA A 338 -20.82 12.80 -31.85
CA ALA A 338 -20.81 12.67 -33.30
C ALA A 338 -19.81 11.59 -33.75
N ALA A 339 -19.99 11.03 -34.95
CA ALA A 339 -19.11 9.98 -35.46
C ALA A 339 -17.65 10.43 -35.67
N ASP A 340 -17.43 11.73 -35.81
CA ASP A 340 -16.15 12.40 -35.97
C ASP A 340 -15.58 12.97 -34.65
N ASP A 341 -16.33 12.88 -33.54
CA ASP A 341 -15.81 13.28 -32.24
C ASP A 341 -14.63 12.38 -31.84
N ARG A 342 -13.52 13.03 -31.46
CA ARG A 342 -12.37 12.33 -30.92
C ARG A 342 -12.59 12.01 -29.45
N VAL A 343 -12.44 10.74 -29.11
CA VAL A 343 -12.44 10.25 -27.74
C VAL A 343 -11.11 9.54 -27.49
N THR A 344 -10.44 9.91 -26.40
CA THR A 344 -9.22 9.23 -25.95
C THR A 344 -9.47 8.61 -24.58
N PHE A 345 -9.14 7.34 -24.44
CA PHE A 345 -9.13 6.60 -23.20
C PHE A 345 -7.70 6.31 -22.78
N ALA A 346 -7.40 6.48 -21.50
CA ALA A 346 -6.13 6.08 -20.92
C ALA A 346 -6.37 5.36 -19.60
N SER A 347 -5.76 4.19 -19.43
CA SER A 347 -5.80 3.37 -18.21
C SER A 347 -4.37 2.99 -17.84
N PHE A 348 -4.01 3.12 -16.57
CA PHE A 348 -2.65 2.87 -16.11
C PHE A 348 -2.59 2.55 -14.62
N SER A 349 -1.58 1.77 -14.24
CA SER A 349 -1.18 1.48 -12.87
C SER A 349 -0.13 2.48 -12.40
N THR A 350 -0.34 3.07 -11.23
CA THR A 350 0.58 4.07 -10.65
C THR A 350 1.92 3.49 -10.19
N ASP A 351 2.01 2.16 -10.03
CA ASP A 351 3.27 1.46 -9.76
C ASP A 351 4.07 1.11 -11.03
N GLY A 352 3.55 1.48 -12.21
CA GLY A 352 4.21 1.33 -13.50
C GLY A 352 4.08 -0.06 -14.11
N VAL A 353 3.32 -0.98 -13.50
CA VAL A 353 3.15 -2.36 -13.99
C VAL A 353 1.66 -2.71 -14.07
N ASP A 354 1.20 -3.07 -15.26
CA ASP A 354 -0.13 -3.60 -15.49
C ASP A 354 -0.06 -5.12 -15.73
N GLY A 355 -0.63 -5.88 -14.80
CA GLY A 355 -0.64 -7.35 -14.82
C GLY A 355 0.77 -7.97 -14.81
N HIS A 356 1.04 -8.85 -15.77
CA HIS A 356 2.34 -9.51 -15.95
C HIS A 356 3.16 -8.87 -17.09
N SER A 357 2.86 -7.62 -17.45
CA SER A 357 3.55 -6.89 -18.52
C SER A 357 4.62 -5.93 -18.00
N ASP A 358 5.45 -5.43 -18.90
CA ASP A 358 6.39 -4.31 -18.70
C ASP A 358 5.75 -2.94 -18.99
N LEU A 359 4.44 -2.92 -19.26
CA LEU A 359 3.68 -1.71 -19.55
C LEU A 359 2.99 -1.22 -18.27
N ALA A 360 2.88 0.10 -18.11
CA ALA A 360 2.08 0.69 -17.05
C ALA A 360 0.58 0.66 -17.35
N GLY A 361 0.18 0.36 -18.58
CA GLY A 361 -1.19 0.40 -19.06
C GLY A 361 -1.25 0.75 -20.55
N ALA A 362 -2.35 1.33 -21.00
CA ALA A 362 -2.59 1.64 -22.41
C ALA A 362 -3.38 2.93 -22.61
N MET A 363 -3.21 3.52 -23.79
CA MET A 363 -4.00 4.63 -24.30
C MET A 363 -4.55 4.27 -25.67
N ALA A 364 -5.82 4.58 -25.90
CA ALA A 364 -6.53 4.28 -27.13
C ALA A 364 -7.44 5.44 -27.52
N ASP A 365 -7.64 5.62 -28.81
CA ASP A 365 -8.56 6.60 -29.41
C ASP A 365 -9.30 6.02 -30.63
N ASN A 366 -10.12 6.83 -31.29
CA ASN A 366 -10.89 6.43 -32.47
C ASN A 366 -10.02 5.91 -33.64
N ASP A 367 -8.74 6.29 -33.71
CA ASP A 367 -7.82 5.88 -34.78
C ASP A 367 -7.08 4.58 -34.43
N THR A 368 -7.07 4.18 -33.16
CA THR A 368 -6.40 2.97 -32.67
C THR A 368 -6.95 1.70 -33.33
N LEU A 369 -8.26 1.57 -33.47
CA LEU A 369 -8.88 0.41 -34.14
C LEU A 369 -8.63 0.42 -35.66
N LYS A 370 -8.58 1.60 -36.29
CA LYS A 370 -8.25 1.72 -37.72
C LYS A 370 -6.81 1.29 -37.97
N LEU A 371 -5.88 1.70 -37.09
CA LEU A 371 -4.49 1.28 -37.13
C LEU A 371 -4.36 -0.24 -36.94
N ALA A 372 -5.05 -0.80 -35.94
CA ALA A 372 -5.08 -2.24 -35.71
C ALA A 372 -5.56 -3.00 -36.96
N GLN A 373 -6.66 -2.56 -37.58
CA GLN A 373 -7.18 -3.15 -38.81
C GLN A 373 -6.18 -3.06 -39.97
N SER A 374 -5.51 -1.91 -40.15
CA SER A 374 -4.48 -1.74 -41.18
C SER A 374 -3.27 -2.67 -41.01
N LYS A 375 -3.00 -3.10 -39.78
CA LYS A 375 -1.96 -4.07 -39.42
C LYS A 375 -2.46 -5.53 -39.42
N GLY A 376 -3.73 -5.77 -39.75
CA GLY A 376 -4.34 -7.10 -39.70
C GLY A 376 -4.54 -7.65 -38.28
N LEU A 377 -4.57 -6.78 -37.26
CA LEU A 377 -4.77 -7.16 -35.86
C LEU A 377 -6.26 -7.25 -35.53
N ASP A 378 -6.70 -8.38 -34.99
CA ASP A 378 -8.05 -8.56 -34.45
C ASP A 378 -8.03 -8.42 -32.92
N TYR A 379 -8.42 -7.23 -32.43
CA TYR A 379 -8.45 -6.93 -31.00
C TYR A 379 -9.30 -7.92 -30.18
N LYS A 380 -10.34 -8.53 -30.79
CA LYS A 380 -11.20 -9.50 -30.10
C LYS A 380 -10.42 -10.77 -29.75
N LYS A 381 -9.50 -11.18 -30.63
CA LYS A 381 -8.63 -12.34 -30.40
C LYS A 381 -7.66 -12.07 -29.25
N TYR A 382 -7.03 -10.90 -29.22
CA TYR A 382 -6.14 -10.50 -28.12
C TYR A 382 -6.88 -10.43 -26.78
N LEU A 383 -8.10 -9.86 -26.78
CA LEU A 383 -8.94 -9.80 -25.59
C LEU A 383 -9.33 -11.20 -25.10
N ALA A 384 -9.78 -12.09 -26.00
CA ALA A 384 -10.15 -13.47 -25.65
C ALA A 384 -8.98 -14.30 -25.10
N ASN A 385 -7.75 -13.95 -25.50
CA ASN A 385 -6.52 -14.61 -25.05
C ASN A 385 -5.86 -13.94 -23.83
N TYR A 386 -6.46 -12.89 -23.27
CA TYR A 386 -5.86 -12.09 -22.19
C TYR A 386 -4.48 -11.52 -22.54
N ASP A 387 -4.27 -11.15 -23.82
CA ASP A 387 -2.99 -10.69 -24.39
C ASP A 387 -3.08 -9.24 -24.89
N SER A 388 -3.73 -8.36 -24.11
CA SER A 388 -3.86 -6.94 -24.46
C SER A 388 -2.51 -6.23 -24.54
N ALA A 389 -1.52 -6.64 -23.74
CA ALA A 389 -0.20 -6.03 -23.74
C ALA A 389 0.49 -6.12 -25.11
N THR A 390 0.42 -7.28 -25.77
CA THR A 390 1.01 -7.47 -27.10
C THR A 390 0.24 -6.70 -28.17
N PHE A 391 -1.08 -6.52 -28.02
CA PHE A 391 -1.88 -5.72 -28.95
C PHE A 391 -1.46 -4.24 -28.96
N PHE A 392 -1.10 -3.68 -27.80
CA PHE A 392 -0.70 -2.28 -27.66
C PHE A 392 0.79 -2.01 -27.93
N LYS A 393 1.62 -3.05 -28.06
CA LYS A 393 3.02 -2.95 -28.53
C LYS A 393 3.07 -2.89 -30.06
#